data_AF-A0A932ISJ0-F1
#
_entry.id   AF-A0A932ISJ0-F1
#
_cell.length_a   1.000
_cell.length_b   1.000
_cell.length_c   1.000
_cell.angle_alpha   90.00
_cell.angle_beta   90.00
_cell.angle_gamma   90.00
#
_symmetry.space_group_name_H-M   'P 1'
#
loop_
_entity.id
_entity.type
_entity.pdbx_description
1 polymer ?
#
loop_
_entity_poly.entity_id
_entity_poly.type
_entity_poly.pdbx_seq_one_letter_code
_entity_poly.pdbx_strand_id
1 'polypeptide(L)'
;MIGVKITPDELDDALLAALRGAPGQVMPWAELRDLPPASAYWQRVESLTRLEVSGAVHVTKVDGLNYCALGYSTPPPRRRPASTVACPTMQS
;
A
#
# COMPACT_ATOMS: atom_id res chain seq x y z
N MET A 1 -1.88 -31.32 8.92
CA MET A 1 -1.80 -30.19 7.96
C MET A 1 -0.41 -29.61 8.05
N ILE A 2 0.44 -29.82 7.05
CA ILE A 2 1.76 -29.16 7.00
C ILE A 2 1.47 -27.69 6.70
N GLY A 3 1.63 -26.83 7.70
CA GLY A 3 1.52 -25.39 7.52
C GLY A 3 2.62 -24.96 6.56
N VAL A 4 2.25 -24.64 5.32
CA VAL A 4 3.18 -24.05 4.35
C VAL A 4 3.65 -22.73 4.95
N LYS A 5 4.90 -22.68 5.40
CA LYS A 5 5.53 -21.44 5.83
C LYS A 5 5.88 -20.68 4.56
N ILE A 6 5.00 -19.75 4.17
CA ILE A 6 5.35 -18.77 3.14
C ILE A 6 6.37 -17.80 3.73
N THR A 7 7.44 -17.54 2.99
CA THR A 7 8.44 -16.54 3.36
C THR A 7 7.92 -15.14 3.01
N PRO A 8 8.48 -14.07 3.61
CA PRO A 8 8.10 -12.71 3.26
C PRO A 8 8.29 -12.38 1.78
N ASP A 9 9.36 -12.88 1.16
CA ASP A 9 9.66 -12.61 -0.25
C ASP A 9 8.68 -13.33 -1.19
N GLU A 10 8.34 -14.59 -0.89
CA GLU A 10 7.30 -15.33 -1.64
C GLU A 10 5.93 -14.65 -1.51
N LEU A 11 5.66 -14.04 -0.34
CA LEU A 11 4.43 -13.30 -0.12
C LEU A 11 4.40 -11.99 -0.92
N ASP A 12 5.51 -11.26 -0.96
CA ASP A 12 5.67 -10.07 -1.79
C ASP A 12 5.46 -10.41 -3.28
N ASP A 13 6.09 -11.47 -3.77
CA ASP A 13 5.96 -11.95 -5.15
C ASP A 13 4.51 -12.35 -5.49
N ALA A 14 3.82 -13.04 -4.58
CA ALA A 14 2.43 -13.42 -4.76
C ALA A 14 1.50 -12.19 -4.87
N LEU A 15 1.70 -11.19 -4.01
CA LEU A 15 0.93 -9.94 -4.04
C LEU A 15 1.21 -9.14 -5.33
N LEU A 16 2.46 -9.05 -5.76
CA LEU A 16 2.83 -8.39 -7.02
C LEU A 16 2.26 -9.14 -8.22
N ALA A 17 2.29 -10.47 -8.23
CA ALA A 17 1.70 -11.28 -9.29
C ALA A 17 0.18 -11.09 -9.37
N ALA A 18 -0.51 -11.07 -8.23
CA ALA A 18 -1.93 -10.77 -8.17
C ALA A 18 -2.27 -9.39 -8.75
N LEU A 19 -1.48 -8.37 -8.40
CA LEU A 19 -1.70 -7.01 -8.89
C LEU A 19 -1.39 -6.87 -10.39
N ARG A 20 -0.39 -7.57 -10.92
CA ARG A 20 -0.11 -7.64 -12.38
C ARG A 20 -1.26 -8.30 -13.15
N GLY A 21 -1.94 -9.27 -12.54
CA GLY A 21 -3.11 -9.94 -13.14
C GLY A 21 -4.41 -9.14 -13.05
N ALA A 22 -4.45 -8.05 -12.26
CA ALA A 22 -5.65 -7.26 -12.07
C ALA A 22 -5.98 -6.39 -13.30
N PRO A 23 -7.26 -6.25 -13.68
CA PRO A 23 -7.68 -5.31 -14.72
C PRO A 23 -7.25 -3.88 -14.37
N GLY A 24 -6.51 -3.23 -15.27
CA GLY A 24 -5.97 -1.90 -15.03
C GLY A 24 -4.84 -1.83 -13.98
N GLN A 25 -4.34 -2.98 -13.49
CA GLN A 25 -3.27 -3.08 -12.49
C GLN A 25 -3.59 -2.33 -11.19
N VAL A 26 -4.87 -2.22 -10.85
CA VAL A 26 -5.37 -1.58 -9.62
C VAL A 26 -6.30 -2.56 -8.89
N MET A 27 -6.15 -2.67 -7.58
CA MET A 27 -6.97 -3.55 -6.74
C MET A 27 -7.20 -2.95 -5.35
N PRO A 28 -8.36 -3.14 -4.71
CA PRO A 28 -8.55 -2.76 -3.32
C PRO A 28 -7.51 -3.44 -2.41
N TRP A 29 -6.94 -2.67 -1.47
CA TRP A 29 -5.95 -3.17 -0.51
C TRP A 29 -6.46 -4.39 0.27
N ALA A 30 -7.73 -4.34 0.71
CA ALA A 30 -8.33 -5.42 1.48
C ALA A 30 -8.43 -6.72 0.67
N GLU A 31 -8.83 -6.63 -0.60
CA GLU A 31 -8.92 -7.78 -1.51
C GLU A 31 -7.52 -8.33 -1.79
N LEU A 32 -6.56 -7.47 -2.13
CA LEU A 32 -5.18 -7.86 -2.40
C LEU A 32 -4.53 -8.56 -1.19
N ARG A 33 -4.74 -8.02 0.02
CA ARG A 33 -4.28 -8.62 1.28
C ARG A 33 -4.88 -10.00 1.50
N ASP A 34 -6.12 -10.25 1.08
CA ASP A 34 -6.84 -11.48 1.39
C ASP A 34 -6.60 -12.62 0.38
N LEU A 35 -5.94 -12.34 -0.75
CA LEU A 35 -5.60 -13.35 -1.77
C LEU A 35 -4.59 -14.42 -1.30
N PRO A 36 -3.46 -14.08 -0.64
CA PRO A 36 -2.54 -15.10 -0.16
C PRO A 36 -3.14 -15.91 1.00
N PRO A 37 -2.64 -17.13 1.25
CA PRO A 37 -3.16 -18.02 2.30
C PRO A 37 -3.40 -17.31 3.64
N ALA A 38 -4.57 -17.57 4.24
CA ALA A 38 -5.11 -16.83 5.38
C ALA A 38 -4.32 -16.95 6.70
N SER A 39 -3.32 -17.82 6.77
CA SER A 39 -2.65 -18.20 8.02
C SER A 39 -1.79 -17.11 8.66
N ALA A 40 -1.62 -15.95 8.02
CA ALA A 40 -0.80 -14.87 8.57
C ALA A 40 -1.26 -13.47 8.17
N TYR A 41 -2.38 -13.01 8.75
CA TYR A 41 -2.89 -11.65 8.54
C TYR A 41 -1.81 -10.56 8.65
N TRP A 42 -1.04 -10.57 9.74
CA TRP A 42 0.00 -9.56 10.00
C TRP A 42 1.14 -9.60 8.98
N GLN A 43 1.56 -10.79 8.55
CA GLN A 43 2.61 -10.92 7.52
C GLN A 43 2.16 -10.31 6.19
N ARG A 44 0.87 -10.42 5.84
CA ARG A 44 0.29 -9.82 4.63
C ARG A 44 0.26 -8.30 4.71
N VAL A 45 -0.06 -7.75 5.89
CA VAL A 45 0.00 -6.30 6.15
C VAL A 45 1.43 -5.78 6.08
N GLU A 46 2.38 -6.48 6.71
CA GLU A 46 3.81 -6.12 6.69
C GLU A 46 4.38 -6.14 5.28
N SER A 47 4.03 -7.17 4.49
CA SER A 47 4.45 -7.34 3.10
C SER A 47 3.93 -6.21 2.20
N LEU A 48 2.62 -5.91 2.27
CA LEU A 48 2.05 -4.77 1.54
C LEU A 48 2.67 -3.43 1.95
N THR A 49 2.94 -3.24 3.24
CA THR A 49 3.60 -2.02 3.74
C THR A 49 5.03 -1.92 3.22
N ARG A 50 5.78 -3.03 3.19
CA ARG A 50 7.14 -3.07 2.62
C ARG A 50 7.14 -2.74 1.13
N LEU A 51 6.20 -3.31 0.37
CA LEU A 51 6.02 -3.01 -1.04
C LEU A 51 5.67 -1.54 -1.28
N GLU A 52 4.83 -0.94 -0.46
CA GLU A 52 4.51 0.50 -0.52
C GLU A 52 5.74 1.37 -0.21
N VAL A 53 6.45 1.09 0.88
CA VAL A 53 7.64 1.85 1.29
C VAL A 53 8.77 1.74 0.25
N SER A 54 8.90 0.58 -0.40
CA SER A 54 9.87 0.38 -1.48
C SER A 54 9.50 1.10 -2.79
N GLY A 55 8.26 1.57 -2.92
CA GLY A 55 7.73 2.13 -4.15
C GLY A 55 7.34 1.10 -5.22
N ALA A 56 7.38 -0.20 -4.90
CA ALA A 56 6.90 -1.25 -5.80
C ALA A 56 5.37 -1.26 -5.96
N VAL A 57 4.65 -0.72 -4.96
CA VAL A 57 3.20 -0.53 -4.97
C VAL A 57 2.89 0.90 -4.53
N HIS A 58 1.91 1.54 -5.16
CA HIS A 58 1.34 2.81 -4.69
C HIS A 58 -0.05 2.58 -4.12
N VAL A 59 -0.33 3.22 -2.99
CA VAL A 59 -1.64 3.20 -2.36
C VAL A 59 -2.30 4.55 -2.51
N THR A 60 -3.49 4.57 -3.10
CA THR A 60 -4.32 5.77 -3.22
C THR A 60 -5.66 5.54 -2.54
N LYS A 61 -6.15 6.53 -1.81
CA LYS A 61 -7.46 6.49 -1.17
C LYS A 61 -8.53 7.09 -2.09
N VAL A 62 -9.57 6.34 -2.39
CA VAL A 62 -10.73 6.74 -3.20
C VAL A 62 -11.99 6.35 -2.46
N ASP A 63 -12.88 7.32 -2.20
CA ASP A 63 -14.17 7.11 -1.51
C ASP A 63 -14.07 6.31 -0.19
N GLY A 64 -13.00 6.55 0.57
CA GLY A 64 -12.79 5.89 1.86
C GLY A 64 -12.05 4.54 1.77
N LEU A 65 -11.85 3.99 0.57
CA LEU A 65 -11.16 2.73 0.33
C LEU A 65 -9.74 2.95 -0.18
N ASN A 66 -8.81 2.10 0.27
CA ASN A 66 -7.44 2.10 -0.22
C ASN A 66 -7.34 1.19 -1.43
N TYR A 67 -6.77 1.71 -2.52
CA TYR A 67 -6.49 0.98 -3.75
C TYR A 67 -4.98 0.91 -3.97
N CYS A 68 -4.50 -0.29 -4.25
CA CYS A 68 -3.12 -0.57 -4.61
C CYS A 68 -2.99 -0.54 -6.12
N ALA A 69 -1.94 0.10 -6.63
CA ALA A 69 -1.52 0.06 -8.02
C ALA A 69 -0.04 -0.31 -8.10
N LEU A 70 0.40 -0.91 -9.20
CA LEU A 70 1.83 -1.12 -9.40
C LEU A 70 2.57 0.22 -9.39
N GLY A 71 3.74 0.23 -8.75
CA GLY A 71 4.63 1.37 -8.75
C GLY A 71 5.04 1.73 -10.17
N TYR A 72 4.56 2.87 -10.66
CA TYR A 72 5.23 3.59 -11.73
C TYR A 72 6.27 4.45 -11.05
N SER A 73 7.53 4.44 -11.52
CA SER A 73 8.57 5.36 -11.05
C SER A 73 8.11 6.82 -11.26
N THR A 74 7.31 7.32 -10.35
CA THR A 74 6.88 8.71 -10.28
C THR A 74 7.63 9.34 -9.12
N PRO A 75 8.22 10.53 -9.33
CA PRO A 75 9.03 11.17 -8.30
C PRO A 75 8.17 11.37 -7.03
N PRO A 76 8.80 11.26 -5.85
CA PRO A 76 8.08 11.25 -4.58
C PRO A 76 7.13 12.46 -4.47
N PRO A 77 5.93 12.29 -3.89
CA PRO A 77 4.99 13.38 -3.71
C PRO A 77 5.67 14.49 -2.91
N ARG A 78 5.80 15.68 -3.52
CA ARG A 78 6.28 16.87 -2.81
C ARG A 78 5.35 17.08 -1.62
N ARG A 79 5.85 16.90 -0.40
CA ARG A 79 5.13 17.28 0.82
C ARG A 79 4.70 18.73 0.64
N ARG A 80 3.40 18.97 0.55
CA ARG A 80 2.85 20.33 0.63
C ARG A 80 3.28 20.87 2.00
N PRO A 81 4.05 21.97 2.08
CA PRO A 81 4.36 22.55 3.39
C PRO A 81 3.03 22.82 4.08
N ALA A 82 2.91 22.39 5.34
CA ALA A 82 1.76 22.72 6.16
C ALA A 82 1.59 24.24 6.10
N SER A 83 0.45 24.71 5.61
CA SER A 83 0.10 26.12 5.69
C SER A 83 -0.03 26.46 7.18
N THR A 84 1.06 26.92 7.78
CA THR A 84 1.01 27.65 9.04
C THR A 84 0.26 28.95 8.74
N VAL A 85 -1.05 28.93 8.93
CA VAL A 85 -1.86 30.14 9.02
C VAL A 85 -1.44 30.81 10.33
N ALA A 86 -0.50 31.75 10.24
CA ALA A 86 -0.20 32.64 11.35
C ALA A 86 -1.40 33.58 11.52
N CYS A 87 -2.21 33.36 12.55
CA CYS A 87 -3.18 34.36 13.00
C CYS A 87 -2.42 35.59 13.49
N PRO A 88 -2.65 36.79 12.94
CA PRO A 88 -2.07 38.01 13.49
C PRO A 88 -2.77 38.33 14.82
N THR A 89 -2.03 38.29 15.92
CA THR A 89 -2.47 38.82 17.22
C THR A 89 -2.67 40.33 17.10
N MET A 90 -3.92 40.80 17.19
CA MET A 90 -4.21 42.21 17.42
C MET A 90 -3.80 42.57 18.85
N GLN A 91 -2.82 43.47 19.00
CA GLN A 91 -2.53 44.14 20.28
C GLN A 91 -3.44 45.38 20.38
N SER A 92 -4.09 45.52 21.54
CA SER A 92 -4.94 46.67 21.93
C SER A 92 -4.11 47.86 22.39
#